data_AF-A0A1W1Z847-F1
#
_entry.id   AF-A0A1W1Z847-F1
#
_cell.length_a   1.000
_cell.length_b   1.000
_cell.length_c   1.000
_cell.angle_alpha   90.00
_cell.angle_beta   90.00
_cell.angle_gamma   90.00
#
_symmetry.space_group_name_H-M   'P 1'
#
loop_
_entity.id
_entity.type
_entity.pdbx_description
1 polymer ?
#
loop_
_entity_poly.entity_id
_entity_poly.type
_entity_poly.pdbx_seq_one_letter_code
_entity_poly.pdbx_strand_id
1 'polypeptide(L)'
;MAVDRPAPILEAKGLRKSYGPVEVLHGIDFALRPGEVHALVGENGAGKSTLMKCLTGYQPASSGDILLGGEPVTFASSEEAEDRGVVLIHQEFNLAEQLSAEANVFLGRELKKGFFLDWKRMRAKASELLNELATPIDTRLPVSKLSVSQKQMVEIAKALVRKARVLVMDEPTAVLTSREAEVLFEQIARLKAEGVAILYTSHKLDEIVRIADEVTVLRDGTLVSNRPSAETDPDRMARDMVGRELDEIFPPKAAAKTAKRALEVEGFSVPGYVKDASFSLSEGEILGFAGLVGAGRTELMEGIMGLRPSSGTIRRSGTDIRIKSPKDAVTHGLAYLTEDRKGRGLLLRYGLRENLTLLGLDRFSSGLFVDEAAEREALSRAIERFDIRAASKEGPVGNLSGGNQQKLLLAKTMLVEPRIVILDEPTRGIDIGTKQQIYRFIHDLAAEGRAVIVISSEMSEVIGLCHRVVVMRSGRITGELSGDAITEEAIVRRAMGLDAETLSEVA
;
A
#
# COMPACT_ATOMS: atom_id res chain seq x y z
N MET A 1 37.59 4.78 -18.80
CA MET A 1 36.96 5.08 -20.10
C MET A 1 35.52 5.46 -19.82
N ALA A 2 35.11 6.69 -20.15
CA ALA A 2 33.71 7.07 -20.06
C ALA A 2 32.93 6.23 -21.06
N VAL A 3 32.04 5.36 -20.56
CA VAL A 3 31.11 4.63 -21.42
C VAL A 3 30.22 5.69 -22.07
N ASP A 4 30.25 5.76 -23.39
CA ASP A 4 29.44 6.68 -24.18
C ASP A 4 27.98 6.34 -23.93
N ARG A 5 27.31 7.10 -23.05
CA ARG A 5 25.93 6.84 -22.67
C ARG A 5 25.00 7.30 -23.79
N PRO A 6 23.99 6.51 -24.17
CA PRO A 6 23.04 6.93 -25.20
C PRO A 6 22.36 8.24 -24.81
N ALA A 7 22.06 9.07 -25.81
CA ALA A 7 21.34 10.31 -25.60
C ALA A 7 19.97 10.03 -24.94
N PRO A 8 19.50 10.88 -24.02
CA PRO A 8 18.18 10.74 -23.42
C PRO A 8 17.07 10.68 -24.48
N ILE A 9 16.11 9.79 -24.27
CA ILE A 9 14.91 9.70 -25.11
C ILE A 9 13.79 10.58 -24.58
N LEU A 10 13.75 10.85 -23.27
CA LEU A 10 12.78 11.74 -22.65
C LEU A 10 13.50 12.62 -21.63
N GLU A 11 13.34 13.93 -21.77
CA GLU A 11 13.95 14.91 -20.87
C GLU A 11 12.91 15.92 -20.38
N ALA A 12 13.09 16.38 -19.14
CA ALA A 12 12.49 17.58 -18.60
C ALA A 12 13.61 18.57 -18.29
N LYS A 13 13.44 19.84 -18.71
CA LYS A 13 14.39 20.93 -18.46
C LYS A 13 13.69 22.05 -17.72
N GLY A 14 14.10 22.29 -16.47
CA GLY A 14 13.52 23.31 -15.60
C GLY A 14 12.01 23.18 -15.43
N LEU A 15 11.46 21.97 -15.43
CA LEU A 15 10.03 21.72 -15.49
C LEU A 15 9.33 22.16 -14.19
N ARG A 16 8.35 23.05 -14.33
CA ARG A 16 7.55 23.58 -13.22
C ARG A 16 6.09 23.26 -13.39
N LYS A 17 5.40 23.07 -12.28
CA LYS A 17 3.95 22.81 -12.27
C LYS A 17 3.31 23.42 -11.04
N SER A 18 2.30 24.25 -11.27
CA SER A 18 1.44 24.83 -10.25
C SER A 18 -0.02 24.45 -10.46
N TYR A 19 -0.76 24.33 -9.36
CA TYR A 19 -2.22 24.21 -9.33
C TYR A 19 -2.79 25.40 -8.59
N GLY A 20 -3.27 26.39 -9.34
CA GLY A 20 -3.66 27.68 -8.76
C GLY A 20 -2.48 28.34 -8.04
N PRO A 21 -2.60 28.69 -6.75
CA PRO A 21 -1.53 29.36 -6.01
C PRO A 21 -0.42 28.41 -5.51
N VAL A 22 -0.61 27.09 -5.59
CA VAL A 22 0.33 26.11 -5.05
C VAL A 22 1.25 25.59 -6.15
N GLU A 23 2.55 25.89 -6.07
CA GLU A 23 3.57 25.26 -6.91
C GLU A 23 3.94 23.89 -6.32
N VAL A 24 3.96 22.85 -7.17
CA VAL A 24 4.20 21.44 -6.81
C VAL A 24 5.51 20.93 -7.39
N LEU A 25 5.96 21.44 -8.54
CA LEU A 25 7.29 21.16 -9.10
C LEU A 25 8.04 22.48 -9.27
N HIS A 26 9.25 22.55 -8.73
CA HIS A 26 10.04 23.79 -8.61
C HIS A 26 11.24 23.82 -9.57
N GLY A 27 11.06 23.39 -10.81
CA GLY A 27 12.11 23.42 -11.84
C GLY A 27 12.92 22.13 -11.85
N ILE A 28 12.29 21.04 -12.26
CA ILE A 28 12.91 19.71 -12.31
C ILE A 28 13.67 19.53 -13.62
N ASP A 29 14.95 19.16 -13.49
CA ASP A 29 15.76 18.62 -14.58
C ASP A 29 15.79 17.09 -14.45
N PHE A 30 15.34 16.38 -15.47
CA PHE A 30 15.26 14.92 -15.47
C PHE A 30 15.57 14.38 -16.87
N ALA A 31 16.27 13.24 -16.93
CA ALA A 31 16.64 12.61 -18.20
C ALA A 31 16.49 11.09 -18.08
N LEU A 32 15.78 10.51 -19.05
CA LEU A 32 15.56 9.08 -19.18
C LEU A 32 16.12 8.60 -20.52
N ARG A 33 16.88 7.51 -20.53
CA ARG A 33 17.62 6.99 -21.69
C ARG A 33 17.07 5.65 -22.19
N PRO A 34 17.24 5.34 -23.49
CA PRO A 34 16.89 4.03 -24.04
C PRO A 34 17.59 2.89 -23.29
N GLY A 35 16.85 1.81 -23.02
CA GLY A 35 17.38 0.59 -22.41
C GLY A 35 17.85 0.76 -20.96
N GLU A 36 17.35 1.78 -20.24
CA GLU A 36 17.59 1.96 -18.81
C GLU A 36 16.27 1.88 -18.04
N VAL A 37 16.34 1.42 -16.79
CA VAL A 37 15.30 1.58 -15.78
C VAL A 37 15.72 2.72 -14.86
N HIS A 38 15.02 3.83 -14.93
CA HIS A 38 15.22 4.97 -14.04
C HIS A 38 14.17 4.92 -12.93
N ALA A 39 14.61 4.73 -11.69
CA ALA A 39 13.75 4.77 -10.52
C ALA A 39 13.51 6.21 -10.07
N LEU A 40 12.25 6.61 -9.96
CA LEU A 40 11.85 7.88 -9.36
C LEU A 40 11.27 7.63 -7.98
N VAL A 41 12.05 8.02 -6.96
CA VAL A 41 11.80 7.75 -5.56
C VAL A 41 11.53 9.06 -4.83
N GLY A 42 10.81 9.02 -3.73
CA GLY A 42 10.44 10.21 -2.97
C GLY A 42 9.27 9.93 -2.04
N GLU A 43 9.03 10.81 -1.07
CA GLU A 43 7.84 10.71 -0.22
C GLU A 43 6.54 10.90 -1.02
N ASN A 44 5.42 10.51 -0.43
CA ASN A 44 4.11 10.89 -0.98
C ASN A 44 3.96 12.40 -0.89
N GLY A 45 3.52 13.02 -1.99
CA GLY A 45 3.48 14.49 -2.10
C GLY A 45 4.78 15.12 -2.59
N ALA A 46 5.87 14.36 -2.79
CA ALA A 46 7.12 14.89 -3.32
C ALA A 46 7.07 15.40 -4.78
N GLY A 47 5.95 15.20 -5.48
CA GLY A 47 5.75 15.62 -6.87
C GLY A 47 5.95 14.53 -7.93
N LYS A 48 6.24 13.27 -7.54
CA LYS A 48 6.46 12.15 -8.48
C LYS A 48 5.34 11.98 -9.52
N SER A 49 4.10 11.80 -9.07
CA SER A 49 2.95 11.63 -9.97
C SER A 49 2.65 12.88 -10.79
N THR A 50 2.98 14.07 -10.28
CA THR A 50 2.87 15.33 -11.04
C THR A 50 3.89 15.36 -12.17
N LEU A 51 5.15 15.02 -11.88
CA LEU A 51 6.22 14.93 -12.88
C LEU A 51 5.85 13.92 -13.97
N MET A 52 5.42 12.71 -13.59
CA MET A 52 4.98 11.69 -14.54
C MET A 52 3.83 12.18 -15.42
N LYS A 53 2.77 12.75 -14.83
CA LYS A 53 1.62 13.27 -15.60
C LYS A 53 2.02 14.35 -16.60
N CYS A 54 3.00 15.19 -16.27
CA CYS A 54 3.55 16.16 -17.21
C CYS A 54 4.34 15.48 -18.33
N LEU A 55 5.25 14.57 -17.98
CA LEU A 55 6.07 13.81 -18.92
C LEU A 55 5.24 12.94 -19.90
N THR A 56 4.06 12.50 -19.48
CA THR A 56 3.19 11.60 -20.26
C THR A 56 1.98 12.30 -20.88
N GLY A 57 1.94 13.63 -20.90
CA GLY A 57 0.87 14.39 -21.56
C GLY A 57 -0.50 14.36 -20.90
N TYR A 58 -0.62 13.85 -19.66
CA TYR A 58 -1.87 13.87 -18.89
C TYR A 58 -2.17 15.26 -18.34
N GLN A 59 -1.13 16.06 -18.09
CA GLN A 59 -1.29 17.44 -17.64
C GLN A 59 -0.21 18.34 -18.26
N PRO A 60 -0.57 19.55 -18.69
CA PRO A 60 0.43 20.49 -19.18
C PRO A 60 1.32 20.97 -18.04
N ALA A 61 2.61 21.18 -18.32
CA ALA A 61 3.51 21.90 -17.43
C ALA A 61 3.10 23.38 -17.33
N SER A 62 3.47 24.05 -16.23
CA SER A 62 3.28 25.50 -16.08
C SER A 62 4.40 26.29 -16.76
N SER A 63 5.63 25.76 -16.74
CA SER A 63 6.78 26.26 -17.50
C SER A 63 7.89 25.21 -17.55
N GLY A 64 8.96 25.48 -18.31
CA GLY A 64 10.00 24.52 -18.63
C GLY A 64 9.67 23.70 -19.87
N ASP A 65 10.63 22.90 -20.34
CA ASP A 65 10.55 22.17 -21.59
C ASP A 65 10.54 20.65 -21.36
N ILE A 66 9.76 19.94 -22.18
CA ILE A 66 9.83 18.48 -22.29
C ILE A 66 10.41 18.18 -23.68
N LEU A 67 11.40 17.29 -23.75
CA LEU A 67 12.01 16.87 -25.01
C LEU A 67 11.82 15.37 -25.20
N LEU A 68 11.46 14.95 -26.42
CA LEU A 68 11.33 13.55 -26.81
C LEU A 68 12.30 13.29 -27.97
N GLY A 69 13.33 12.49 -27.73
CA GLY A 69 14.40 12.25 -28.69
C GLY A 69 15.20 13.51 -29.05
N GLY A 70 15.33 14.45 -28.12
CA GLY A 70 16.01 15.73 -28.32
C GLY A 70 15.16 16.84 -28.93
N GLU A 71 13.91 16.57 -29.33
CA GLU A 71 13.00 17.58 -29.88
C GLU A 71 12.00 18.07 -28.82
N PRO A 72 11.82 19.40 -28.64
CA PRO A 72 10.80 19.94 -27.76
C PRO A 72 9.40 19.45 -28.15
N VAL A 73 8.62 19.03 -27.15
CA VAL A 73 7.28 18.48 -27.33
C VAL A 73 6.31 19.05 -26.30
N THR A 74 5.10 19.35 -26.76
CA THR A 74 3.94 19.59 -25.93
C THR A 74 2.87 18.60 -26.35
N PHE A 75 2.40 17.78 -25.43
CA PHE A 75 1.30 16.85 -25.69
C PHE A 75 -0.04 17.55 -25.45
N ALA A 76 -0.94 17.53 -26.42
CA ALA A 76 -2.30 18.04 -26.26
C ALA A 76 -3.19 17.08 -25.44
N SER A 77 -2.83 15.80 -25.41
CA SER A 77 -3.52 14.75 -24.65
C SER A 77 -2.57 13.59 -24.35
N SER A 78 -2.98 12.70 -23.44
CA SER A 78 -2.26 11.44 -23.19
C SER A 78 -2.26 10.52 -24.41
N GLU A 79 -3.29 10.57 -25.25
CA GLU A 79 -3.37 9.79 -26.49
C GLU A 79 -2.28 10.20 -27.48
N GLU A 80 -2.00 11.51 -27.59
CA GLU A 80 -0.89 12.00 -28.43
C GLU A 80 0.47 11.54 -27.89
N ALA A 81 0.65 11.53 -26.57
CA ALA A 81 1.88 11.01 -25.96
C ALA A 81 2.06 9.51 -26.27
N GLU A 82 0.97 8.73 -26.19
CA GLU A 82 0.95 7.31 -26.51
C GLU A 82 1.23 7.05 -28.00
N ASP A 83 0.67 7.84 -28.92
CA ASP A 83 0.97 7.79 -30.37
C ASP A 83 2.47 8.00 -30.65
N ARG A 84 3.14 8.81 -29.82
CA ARG A 84 4.60 9.04 -29.90
C ARG A 84 5.42 8.01 -29.12
N GLY A 85 4.77 7.00 -28.54
CA GLY A 85 5.40 5.88 -27.86
C GLY A 85 5.72 6.12 -26.38
N VAL A 86 5.09 7.10 -25.73
CA VAL A 86 5.17 7.35 -24.28
C VAL A 86 3.91 6.80 -23.61
N VAL A 87 4.04 5.70 -22.87
CA VAL A 87 2.91 4.97 -22.27
C VAL A 87 3.01 4.99 -20.75
N LEU A 88 1.89 5.27 -20.07
CA LEU A 88 1.79 5.30 -18.61
C LEU A 88 0.89 4.16 -18.10
N ILE A 89 1.40 3.39 -17.13
CA ILE A 89 0.63 2.47 -16.29
C ILE A 89 0.38 3.19 -14.96
N HIS A 90 -0.89 3.43 -14.64
CA HIS A 90 -1.30 4.13 -13.42
C HIS A 90 -1.38 3.17 -12.23
N GLN A 91 -1.20 3.72 -11.02
CA GLN A 91 -1.45 3.01 -9.78
C GLN A 91 -2.92 2.63 -9.60
N GLU A 92 -3.84 3.51 -10.01
CA GLU A 92 -5.28 3.22 -10.03
C GLU A 92 -5.68 2.63 -11.38
N PHE A 93 -6.50 1.57 -11.36
CA PHE A 93 -6.93 0.88 -12.59
C PHE A 93 -7.70 1.81 -13.52
N ASN A 94 -7.32 1.82 -14.80
CA ASN A 94 -8.03 2.50 -15.87
C ASN A 94 -8.60 1.48 -16.87
N LEU A 95 -9.33 0.51 -16.29
CA LEU A 95 -10.01 -0.56 -16.99
C LEU A 95 -11.51 -0.32 -17.01
N ALA A 96 -12.14 -0.55 -18.16
CA ALA A 96 -13.58 -0.60 -18.29
C ALA A 96 -14.09 -1.91 -17.68
N GLU A 97 -14.62 -1.84 -16.45
CA GLU A 97 -14.96 -3.01 -15.63
C GLU A 97 -16.01 -3.94 -16.27
N GLN A 98 -16.89 -3.40 -17.10
CA GLN A 98 -17.95 -4.14 -17.79
C GLN A 98 -17.45 -4.81 -19.07
N LEU A 99 -16.30 -4.39 -19.60
CA LEU A 99 -15.70 -4.98 -20.79
C LEU A 99 -14.83 -6.18 -20.41
N SER A 100 -14.66 -7.09 -21.37
CA SER A 100 -13.80 -8.25 -21.21
C SER A 100 -12.32 -7.85 -21.07
N ALA A 101 -11.50 -8.72 -20.49
CA ALA A 101 -10.06 -8.48 -20.42
C ALA A 101 -9.43 -8.28 -21.80
N GLU A 102 -9.82 -9.08 -22.81
CA GLU A 102 -9.33 -8.92 -24.19
C GLU A 102 -9.74 -7.57 -24.81
N ALA A 103 -10.94 -7.07 -24.50
CA ALA A 103 -11.36 -5.75 -24.98
C ALA A 103 -10.56 -4.64 -24.31
N ASN A 104 -10.30 -4.75 -22.99
CA ASN A 104 -9.50 -3.77 -22.26
C ASN A 104 -8.04 -3.68 -22.75
N VAL A 105 -7.41 -4.83 -23.04
CA VAL A 105 -6.04 -4.88 -23.57
C VAL A 105 -5.89 -4.11 -24.88
N PHE A 106 -6.93 -4.11 -25.73
CA PHE A 106 -6.91 -3.48 -27.05
C PHE A 106 -7.71 -2.16 -27.11
N LEU A 107 -8.25 -1.67 -25.99
CA LEU A 107 -9.14 -0.52 -25.99
C LEU A 107 -8.45 0.72 -26.56
N GLY A 108 -9.05 1.31 -27.60
CA GLY A 108 -8.51 2.45 -28.37
C GLY A 108 -7.52 2.06 -29.46
N ARG A 109 -7.14 0.78 -29.58
CA ARG A 109 -6.22 0.24 -30.59
C ARG A 109 -6.72 -1.11 -31.11
N GLU A 110 -8.03 -1.19 -31.36
CA GLU A 110 -8.66 -2.45 -31.70
C GLU A 110 -8.14 -2.97 -33.05
N LEU A 111 -7.82 -4.27 -33.09
CA LEU A 111 -7.45 -4.92 -34.34
C LEU A 111 -8.71 -5.08 -35.20
N LYS A 112 -8.62 -4.70 -36.47
CA LYS A 112 -9.74 -4.79 -37.42
C LYS A 112 -9.48 -5.85 -38.49
N LYS A 113 -10.55 -6.51 -38.93
CA LYS A 113 -10.61 -7.39 -40.10
C LYS A 113 -11.67 -6.83 -41.05
N GLY A 114 -11.24 -5.95 -41.96
CA GLY A 114 -12.15 -5.14 -42.77
C GLY A 114 -12.92 -4.14 -41.90
N PHE A 115 -14.24 -4.10 -42.03
CA PHE A 115 -15.11 -3.20 -41.24
C PHE A 115 -15.42 -3.71 -39.83
N PHE A 116 -15.05 -4.95 -39.49
CA PHE A 116 -15.34 -5.57 -38.20
C PHE A 116 -14.08 -5.68 -37.33
N LEU A 117 -14.26 -5.85 -36.02
CA LEU A 117 -13.17 -6.13 -35.09
C LEU A 117 -12.69 -7.58 -35.23
N ASP A 118 -11.37 -7.78 -35.19
CA ASP A 118 -10.75 -9.10 -35.21
C ASP A 118 -10.63 -9.67 -33.79
N TRP A 119 -11.79 -10.03 -33.21
CA TRP A 119 -11.87 -10.62 -31.87
C TRP A 119 -11.01 -11.87 -31.70
N LYS A 120 -10.87 -12.67 -32.76
CA LYS A 120 -10.07 -13.90 -32.71
C LYS A 120 -8.60 -13.58 -32.48
N ARG A 121 -8.06 -12.59 -33.22
CA ARG A 121 -6.67 -12.17 -33.08
C ARG A 121 -6.42 -11.41 -31.77
N MET A 122 -7.33 -10.52 -31.36
CA MET A 122 -7.23 -9.81 -30.09
C MET A 122 -7.22 -10.79 -28.90
N ARG A 123 -8.14 -11.77 -28.89
CA ARG A 123 -8.19 -12.82 -27.86
C ARG A 123 -6.92 -13.63 -27.80
N ALA A 124 -6.42 -14.09 -28.94
CA ALA A 124 -5.21 -14.90 -29.01
C ALA A 124 -4.01 -14.13 -28.43
N LYS A 125 -3.84 -12.86 -28.84
CA LYS A 125 -2.73 -12.03 -28.37
C LYS A 125 -2.87 -11.62 -26.91
N ALA A 126 -4.08 -11.32 -26.43
CA ALA A 126 -4.32 -11.05 -25.02
C ALA A 126 -4.00 -12.26 -24.15
N SER A 127 -4.40 -13.46 -24.58
CA SER A 127 -4.10 -14.71 -23.87
C SER A 127 -2.60 -15.00 -23.84
N GLU A 128 -1.89 -14.77 -24.95
CA GLU A 128 -0.43 -14.89 -25.04
C GLU A 128 0.27 -13.97 -24.02
N LEU A 129 -0.07 -12.68 -24.01
CA LEU A 129 0.53 -11.70 -23.08
C LEU A 129 0.22 -12.02 -21.61
N LEU A 130 -1.01 -12.41 -21.30
CA LEU A 130 -1.39 -12.75 -19.93
C LEU A 130 -0.73 -14.05 -19.47
N ASN A 131 -0.44 -14.99 -20.37
CA ASN A 131 0.36 -16.16 -20.06
C ASN A 131 1.84 -15.81 -19.82
N GLU A 132 2.42 -14.90 -20.62
CA GLU A 132 3.77 -14.35 -20.38
C GLU A 132 3.87 -13.65 -19.02
N LEU A 133 2.77 -13.01 -18.58
CA LEU A 133 2.63 -12.41 -17.26
C LEU A 133 2.20 -13.41 -16.16
N ALA A 134 2.35 -14.72 -16.40
CA ALA A 134 1.99 -15.80 -15.48
C ALA A 134 0.58 -15.70 -14.89
N THR A 135 -0.35 -15.09 -15.63
CA THR A 135 -1.72 -14.80 -15.23
C THR A 135 -2.71 -15.44 -16.21
N PRO A 136 -2.77 -16.78 -16.28
CA PRO A 136 -3.70 -17.47 -17.18
C PRO A 136 -5.14 -17.24 -16.70
N ILE A 137 -5.88 -16.40 -17.43
CA ILE A 137 -7.30 -16.11 -17.19
C ILE A 137 -8.11 -16.32 -18.46
N ASP A 138 -9.41 -16.57 -18.33
CA ASP A 138 -10.32 -16.49 -19.47
C ASP A 138 -10.50 -15.02 -19.87
N THR A 139 -9.86 -14.61 -20.96
CA THR A 139 -9.84 -13.21 -21.43
C THR A 139 -11.21 -12.68 -21.86
N ARG A 140 -12.22 -13.55 -21.98
CA ARG A 140 -13.60 -13.19 -22.31
C ARG A 140 -14.38 -12.69 -21.09
N LEU A 141 -13.89 -12.95 -19.88
CA LEU A 141 -14.55 -12.50 -18.65
C LEU A 141 -14.49 -10.97 -18.52
N PRO A 142 -15.58 -10.34 -18.07
CA PRO A 142 -15.56 -8.93 -17.67
C PRO A 142 -14.49 -8.68 -16.60
N VAL A 143 -13.77 -7.56 -16.72
CA VAL A 143 -12.70 -7.19 -15.77
C VAL A 143 -13.21 -7.08 -14.33
N SER A 144 -14.47 -6.68 -14.13
CA SER A 144 -15.16 -6.69 -12.83
C SER A 144 -15.12 -8.03 -12.08
N LYS A 145 -14.93 -9.16 -12.77
CA LYS A 145 -14.85 -10.49 -12.16
C LYS A 145 -13.42 -10.94 -11.82
N LEU A 146 -12.42 -10.15 -12.18
CA LEU A 146 -11.02 -10.45 -11.94
C LEU A 146 -10.58 -10.00 -10.54
N SER A 147 -9.61 -10.72 -9.96
CA SER A 147 -8.93 -10.27 -8.74
C SER A 147 -8.18 -8.95 -9.00
N VAL A 148 -7.83 -8.25 -7.93
CA VAL A 148 -7.06 -7.00 -8.00
C VAL A 148 -5.70 -7.22 -8.71
N SER A 149 -4.98 -8.31 -8.38
CA SER A 149 -3.71 -8.63 -9.05
C SER A 149 -3.90 -8.96 -10.54
N GLN A 150 -4.97 -9.68 -10.90
CA GLN A 150 -5.30 -9.95 -12.29
C GLN A 150 -5.64 -8.67 -13.08
N LYS A 151 -6.34 -7.72 -12.46
CA LYS A 151 -6.59 -6.40 -13.06
C LYS A 151 -5.27 -5.68 -13.36
N GLN A 152 -4.31 -5.71 -12.44
CA GLN A 152 -2.99 -5.11 -12.65
C GLN A 152 -2.26 -5.73 -13.84
N MET A 153 -2.30 -7.06 -13.97
CA MET A 153 -1.68 -7.77 -15.09
C MET A 153 -2.36 -7.47 -16.43
N VAL A 154 -3.67 -7.20 -16.43
CA VAL A 154 -4.39 -6.71 -17.62
C VAL A 154 -3.92 -5.29 -18.03
N GLU A 155 -3.68 -4.39 -17.08
CA GLU A 155 -3.10 -3.07 -17.37
C GLU A 155 -1.68 -3.18 -17.94
N ILE A 156 -0.85 -4.06 -17.36
CA ILE A 156 0.50 -4.32 -17.88
C ILE A 156 0.41 -4.90 -19.30
N ALA A 157 -0.46 -5.88 -19.55
CA ALA A 157 -0.67 -6.45 -20.89
C ALA A 157 -1.13 -5.39 -21.91
N LYS A 158 -2.03 -4.48 -21.51
CA LYS A 158 -2.48 -3.34 -22.34
C LYS A 158 -1.32 -2.43 -22.74
N ALA A 159 -0.38 -2.16 -21.83
CA ALA A 159 0.82 -1.39 -22.14
C ALA A 159 1.77 -2.13 -23.10
N LEU A 160 1.96 -3.45 -22.91
CA LEU A 160 2.82 -4.27 -23.77
C LEU A 160 2.36 -4.30 -25.24
N VAL A 161 1.05 -4.25 -25.51
CA VAL A 161 0.53 -4.17 -26.89
C VAL A 161 0.95 -2.88 -27.60
N ARG A 162 1.19 -1.80 -26.86
CA ARG A 162 1.39 -0.45 -27.40
C ARG A 162 2.79 -0.16 -27.95
N LYS A 163 3.72 -1.13 -27.88
CA LYS A 163 5.11 -0.98 -28.38
C LYS A 163 5.77 0.32 -27.93
N ALA A 164 5.78 0.55 -26.61
CA ALA A 164 6.30 1.77 -26.01
C ALA A 164 7.80 1.95 -26.29
N ARG A 165 8.21 3.20 -26.56
CA ARG A 165 9.62 3.63 -26.51
C ARG A 165 10.01 4.09 -25.12
N VAL A 166 9.03 4.70 -24.42
CA VAL A 166 9.10 5.10 -23.03
C VAL A 166 7.92 4.50 -22.30
N LEU A 167 8.19 3.75 -21.23
CA LEU A 167 7.18 3.15 -20.38
C LEU A 167 7.32 3.72 -18.97
N VAL A 168 6.28 4.40 -18.50
CA VAL A 168 6.19 4.92 -17.14
C VAL A 168 5.30 4.00 -16.33
N MET A 169 5.79 3.49 -15.20
CA MET A 169 5.05 2.63 -14.30
C MET A 169 4.93 3.28 -12.92
N ASP A 170 3.69 3.57 -12.50
CA ASP A 170 3.42 4.15 -11.19
C ASP A 170 3.07 3.07 -10.15
N GLU A 171 4.02 2.74 -9.27
CA GLU A 171 3.89 1.71 -8.21
C GLU A 171 3.24 0.38 -8.68
N PRO A 172 3.74 -0.25 -9.75
CA PRO A 172 3.03 -1.34 -10.44
C PRO A 172 2.91 -2.63 -9.60
N THR A 173 3.67 -2.77 -8.52
CA THR A 173 3.69 -3.93 -7.62
C THR A 173 2.86 -3.76 -6.36
N ALA A 174 2.19 -2.61 -6.16
CA ALA A 174 1.47 -2.30 -4.92
C ALA A 174 0.36 -3.31 -4.56
N VAL A 175 -0.18 -3.99 -5.58
CA VAL A 175 -1.26 -4.98 -5.44
C VAL A 175 -0.86 -6.39 -5.88
N LEU A 176 0.43 -6.60 -6.17
CA LEU A 176 0.97 -7.87 -6.65
C LEU A 176 1.55 -8.69 -5.49
N THR A 177 1.43 -10.01 -5.59
CA THR A 177 2.20 -10.94 -4.76
C THR A 177 3.68 -10.93 -5.17
N SER A 178 4.58 -11.42 -4.31
CA SER A 178 6.00 -11.49 -4.63
C SER A 178 6.27 -12.24 -5.94
N ARG A 179 5.60 -13.39 -6.15
CA ARG A 179 5.74 -14.17 -7.39
C ARG A 179 5.26 -13.41 -8.63
N GLU A 180 4.17 -12.66 -8.52
CA GLU A 180 3.68 -11.83 -9.63
C GLU A 180 4.63 -10.65 -9.91
N ALA A 181 5.23 -10.06 -8.87
CA ALA A 181 6.25 -9.03 -9.02
C ALA A 181 7.52 -9.57 -9.70
N GLU A 182 7.97 -10.80 -9.38
CA GLU A 182 9.09 -11.45 -10.08
C GLU A 182 8.87 -11.47 -11.60
N VAL A 183 7.68 -11.90 -12.02
CA VAL A 183 7.32 -12.00 -13.44
C VAL A 183 7.28 -10.63 -14.10
N LEU A 184 6.79 -9.60 -13.39
CA LEU A 184 6.88 -8.23 -13.87
C LEU A 184 8.34 -7.78 -14.04
N PHE A 185 9.23 -8.09 -13.10
CA PHE A 185 10.65 -7.74 -13.20
C PHE A 185 11.33 -8.44 -14.38
N GLU A 186 10.97 -9.68 -14.69
CA GLU A 186 11.42 -10.37 -15.91
C GLU A 186 10.98 -9.64 -17.18
N GLN A 187 9.72 -9.17 -17.24
CA GLN A 187 9.24 -8.38 -18.38
C GLN A 187 9.94 -7.02 -18.49
N ILE A 188 10.19 -6.35 -17.36
CA ILE A 188 10.96 -5.09 -17.32
C ILE A 188 12.36 -5.32 -17.89
N ALA A 189 13.05 -6.40 -17.47
CA ALA A 189 14.38 -6.74 -17.97
C ALA A 189 14.37 -7.03 -19.48
N ARG A 190 13.34 -7.71 -19.99
CA ARG A 190 13.17 -7.96 -21.43
C ARG A 190 12.96 -6.67 -22.21
N LEU A 191 12.03 -5.81 -21.79
CA LEU A 191 11.75 -4.53 -22.44
C LEU A 191 12.97 -3.62 -22.45
N LYS A 192 13.71 -3.59 -21.33
CA LYS A 192 14.99 -2.90 -21.23
C LYS A 192 15.99 -3.41 -22.27
N ALA A 193 16.13 -4.72 -22.42
CA ALA A 193 17.00 -5.33 -23.44
C ALA A 193 16.55 -5.02 -24.88
N GLU A 194 15.25 -4.81 -25.10
CA GLU A 194 14.68 -4.35 -26.38
C GLU A 194 14.88 -2.84 -26.61
N GLY A 195 15.51 -2.12 -25.67
CA GLY A 195 15.83 -0.69 -25.77
C GLY A 195 14.73 0.25 -25.28
N VAL A 196 13.67 -0.27 -24.66
CA VAL A 196 12.62 0.55 -24.05
C VAL A 196 13.18 1.26 -22.82
N ALA A 197 12.92 2.55 -22.72
CA ALA A 197 13.27 3.34 -21.53
C ALA A 197 12.15 3.25 -20.50
N ILE A 198 12.47 2.90 -19.26
CA ILE A 198 11.48 2.63 -18.22
C ILE A 198 11.64 3.61 -17.08
N LEU A 199 10.61 4.41 -16.81
CA LEU A 199 10.51 5.20 -15.57
C LEU A 199 9.68 4.40 -14.57
N TYR A 200 10.29 4.01 -13.46
CA TYR A 200 9.65 3.17 -12.44
C TYR A 200 9.51 3.94 -11.14
N THR A 201 8.31 4.05 -10.58
CA THR A 201 8.13 4.59 -9.23
C THR A 201 7.85 3.45 -8.26
N SER A 202 8.48 3.52 -7.10
CA SER A 202 8.16 2.66 -5.97
C SER A 202 8.66 3.30 -4.68
N HIS A 203 8.00 2.96 -3.59
CA HIS A 203 8.44 3.23 -2.23
C HIS A 203 9.12 2.01 -1.59
N LYS A 204 9.15 0.87 -2.29
CA LYS A 204 9.82 -0.37 -1.87
C LYS A 204 11.26 -0.36 -2.40
N LEU A 205 12.20 -0.06 -1.51
CA LEU A 205 13.60 0.17 -1.86
C LEU A 205 14.31 -1.09 -2.37
N ASP A 206 13.87 -2.26 -1.91
CA ASP A 206 14.31 -3.58 -2.38
C ASP A 206 14.02 -3.77 -3.88
N GLU A 207 12.87 -3.30 -4.36
CA GLU A 207 12.54 -3.32 -5.79
C GLU A 207 13.49 -2.42 -6.56
N ILE A 208 13.75 -1.21 -6.06
CA ILE A 208 14.61 -0.22 -6.71
C ILE A 208 16.03 -0.76 -6.87
N VAL A 209 16.62 -1.28 -5.79
CA VAL A 209 17.96 -1.89 -5.83
C VAL A 209 18.04 -3.01 -6.85
N ARG A 210 16.95 -3.76 -7.00
CA ARG A 210 16.91 -4.90 -7.90
C ARG A 210 16.88 -4.53 -9.37
N ILE A 211 16.12 -3.53 -9.77
CA ILE A 211 15.82 -3.28 -11.20
C ILE A 211 16.42 -2.00 -11.77
N ALA A 212 16.74 -1.01 -10.93
CA ALA A 212 17.10 0.32 -11.40
C ALA A 212 18.56 0.43 -11.85
N ASP A 213 18.80 1.20 -12.91
CA ASP A 213 20.11 1.64 -13.37
C ASP A 213 20.48 3.02 -12.82
N GLU A 214 19.51 3.94 -12.78
CA GLU A 214 19.61 5.26 -12.17
C GLU A 214 18.47 5.48 -11.19
N VAL A 215 18.73 6.29 -10.17
CA VAL A 215 17.78 6.63 -9.11
C VAL A 215 17.76 8.14 -8.95
N THR A 216 16.58 8.74 -9.14
CA THR A 216 16.30 10.14 -8.81
C THR A 216 15.41 10.20 -7.58
N VAL A 217 15.83 10.98 -6.59
CA VAL A 217 15.02 11.26 -5.39
C VAL A 217 14.41 12.65 -5.50
N LEU A 218 13.08 12.70 -5.48
CA LEU A 218 12.29 13.92 -5.34
C LEU A 218 11.87 14.12 -3.89
N ARG A 219 11.94 15.38 -3.42
CA ARG A 219 11.39 15.82 -2.13
C ARG A 219 10.85 17.23 -2.27
N ASP A 220 9.65 17.47 -1.74
CA ASP A 220 8.98 18.77 -1.75
C ASP A 220 9.01 19.47 -3.13
N GLY A 221 8.79 18.72 -4.22
CA GLY A 221 8.76 19.27 -5.57
C GLY A 221 10.13 19.64 -6.15
N THR A 222 11.23 19.24 -5.51
CA THR A 222 12.62 19.48 -5.92
C THR A 222 13.37 18.17 -6.11
N LEU A 223 14.39 18.18 -6.98
CA LEU A 223 15.31 17.08 -7.15
C LEU A 223 16.40 17.16 -6.07
N VAL A 224 16.47 16.16 -5.20
CA VAL A 224 17.44 16.08 -4.10
C VAL A 224 18.71 15.36 -4.54
N SER A 225 18.56 14.26 -5.27
CA SER A 225 19.68 13.48 -5.79
C SER A 225 19.30 12.77 -7.08
N ASN A 226 20.29 12.56 -7.95
CA ASN A 226 20.21 11.71 -9.13
C ASN A 226 21.57 11.00 -9.27
N ARG A 227 21.57 9.67 -9.20
CA ARG A 227 22.79 8.86 -9.18
C ARG A 227 22.57 7.49 -9.85
N PRO A 228 23.62 6.85 -10.36
CA PRO A 228 23.57 5.43 -10.70
C PRO A 228 23.15 4.59 -9.49
N SER A 229 22.31 3.59 -9.71
CA SER A 229 21.84 2.67 -8.66
C SER A 229 22.99 1.98 -7.93
N ALA A 230 24.07 1.64 -8.64
CA ALA A 230 25.29 1.05 -8.07
C ALA A 230 26.06 1.97 -7.10
N GLU A 231 25.77 3.27 -7.07
CA GLU A 231 26.41 4.27 -6.19
C GLU A 231 25.53 4.67 -4.99
N THR A 232 24.42 3.96 -4.78
CA THR A 232 23.50 4.22 -3.67
C THR A 232 23.05 2.92 -3.01
N ASP A 233 22.62 3.02 -1.76
CA ASP A 233 22.05 1.94 -0.97
C ASP A 233 20.64 2.34 -0.47
N PRO A 234 19.81 1.37 -0.02
CA PRO A 234 18.48 1.67 0.54
C PRO A 234 18.50 2.74 1.63
N ASP A 235 19.47 2.69 2.55
CA ASP A 235 19.52 3.63 3.67
C ASP A 235 19.73 5.06 3.20
N ARG A 236 20.58 5.26 2.18
CA ARG A 236 20.82 6.55 1.55
C ARG A 236 19.60 7.03 0.78
N MET A 237 18.96 6.16 0.01
CA MET A 237 17.71 6.52 -0.69
C MET A 237 16.68 7.02 0.32
N ALA A 238 16.49 6.31 1.42
CA ALA A 238 15.58 6.72 2.48
C ALA A 238 15.99 8.05 3.13
N ARG A 239 17.28 8.26 3.43
CA ARG A 239 17.78 9.55 3.96
C ARG A 239 17.50 10.70 2.98
N ASP A 240 17.71 10.50 1.69
CA ASP A 240 17.44 11.52 0.67
C ASP A 240 15.92 11.81 0.58
N MET A 241 15.07 10.78 0.70
CA MET A 241 13.60 10.91 0.70
C MET A 241 13.10 11.70 1.92
N VAL A 242 13.57 11.37 3.12
CA VAL A 242 13.01 11.86 4.39
C VAL A 242 13.76 13.07 4.95
N GLY A 243 15.05 13.20 4.62
CA GLY A 243 15.93 14.24 5.15
C GLY A 243 16.35 14.02 6.62
N ARG A 244 16.21 12.79 7.16
CA ARG A 244 16.60 12.39 8.53
C ARG A 244 17.10 10.94 8.55
N GLU A 245 17.83 10.52 9.60
CA GLU A 245 18.31 9.13 9.72
C GLU A 245 17.14 8.15 9.99
N LEU A 246 17.14 7.00 9.29
CA LEU A 246 16.09 5.97 9.36
C LEU A 246 15.85 5.43 10.79
N ASP A 247 16.90 5.39 11.60
CA ASP A 247 16.86 4.90 12.99
C ASP A 247 15.99 5.78 13.91
N GLU A 248 15.61 7.00 13.48
CA GLU A 248 14.73 7.90 14.24
C GLU A 248 13.24 7.70 13.95
N ILE A 249 12.86 6.80 13.03
CA ILE A 249 11.47 6.61 12.60
C ILE A 249 10.66 5.80 13.63
N PHE A 250 11.30 4.85 14.31
CA PHE A 250 10.66 4.04 15.34
C PHE A 250 10.98 4.58 16.74
N PRO A 251 9.98 4.75 17.62
CA PRO A 251 10.25 5.04 19.02
C PRO A 251 11.01 3.86 19.66
N PRO A 252 11.93 4.14 20.59
CA PRO A 252 12.67 3.07 21.28
C PRO A 252 11.70 2.15 22.01
N LYS A 253 11.83 0.85 21.78
CA LYS A 253 10.95 -0.16 22.39
C LYS A 253 11.08 -0.13 23.91
N ALA A 254 10.01 0.26 24.60
CA ALA A 254 9.92 0.06 26.03
C ALA A 254 9.87 -1.44 26.36
N ALA A 255 10.47 -1.87 27.46
CA ALA A 255 10.25 -3.24 27.94
C ALA A 255 8.77 -3.40 28.36
N ALA A 256 8.13 -4.50 27.96
CA ALA A 256 6.78 -4.82 28.42
C ALA A 256 6.77 -4.88 29.95
N LYS A 257 6.06 -3.94 30.59
CA LYS A 257 6.15 -3.71 32.05
C LYS A 257 5.40 -4.76 32.88
N THR A 258 4.51 -5.56 32.28
CA THR A 258 3.61 -6.45 33.04
C THR A 258 3.47 -7.83 32.43
N ALA A 259 3.42 -8.86 33.28
CA ALA A 259 3.11 -10.24 32.88
C ALA A 259 1.59 -10.53 32.86
N LYS A 260 0.75 -9.51 33.11
CA LYS A 260 -0.70 -9.68 33.25
C LYS A 260 -1.35 -9.82 31.88
N ARG A 261 -2.04 -10.93 31.65
CA ARG A 261 -2.73 -11.21 30.39
C ARG A 261 -3.95 -10.30 30.22
N ALA A 262 -3.96 -9.54 29.14
CA ALA A 262 -5.11 -8.74 28.69
C ALA A 262 -6.10 -9.60 27.91
N LEU A 263 -5.58 -10.45 27.01
CA LEU A 263 -6.36 -11.33 26.14
C LEU A 263 -5.67 -12.69 26.03
N GLU A 264 -6.44 -13.76 26.12
CA GLU A 264 -6.02 -15.13 25.84
C GLU A 264 -7.00 -15.73 24.83
N VAL A 265 -6.46 -16.36 23.80
CA VAL A 265 -7.21 -17.00 22.73
C VAL A 265 -6.74 -18.45 22.66
N GLU A 266 -7.68 -19.39 22.74
CA GLU A 266 -7.38 -20.83 22.80
C GLU A 266 -8.24 -21.61 21.80
N GLY A 267 -7.58 -22.47 21.01
CA GLY A 267 -8.23 -23.38 20.07
C GLY A 267 -9.08 -22.67 19.01
N PHE A 268 -8.72 -21.44 18.66
CA PHE A 268 -9.58 -20.55 17.89
C PHE A 268 -9.54 -20.88 16.40
N SER A 269 -10.72 -21.00 15.80
CA SER A 269 -10.86 -21.40 14.40
C SER A 269 -11.89 -20.54 13.68
N VAL A 270 -11.56 -20.18 12.44
CA VAL A 270 -12.41 -19.42 11.51
C VAL A 270 -12.59 -20.29 10.27
N PRO A 271 -13.80 -20.81 9.98
CA PRO A 271 -14.02 -21.78 8.91
C PRO A 271 -13.46 -21.31 7.55
N GLY A 272 -12.62 -22.15 6.93
CA GLY A 272 -12.00 -21.87 5.64
C GLY A 272 -10.72 -21.02 5.69
N TYR A 273 -10.37 -20.46 6.86
CA TYR A 273 -9.25 -19.50 6.97
C TYR A 273 -8.26 -19.84 8.08
N VAL A 274 -8.73 -20.14 9.29
CA VAL A 274 -7.89 -20.34 10.49
C VAL A 274 -8.29 -21.61 11.22
N LYS A 275 -7.31 -22.39 11.67
CA LYS A 275 -7.51 -23.64 12.38
C LYS A 275 -6.64 -23.69 13.63
N ASP A 276 -7.29 -23.78 14.79
CA ASP A 276 -6.66 -24.10 16.07
C ASP A 276 -5.56 -23.09 16.50
N ALA A 277 -5.84 -21.80 16.33
CA ALA A 277 -4.94 -20.73 16.73
C ALA A 277 -5.04 -20.48 18.25
N SER A 278 -3.89 -20.48 18.94
CA SER A 278 -3.80 -20.14 20.36
C SER A 278 -2.68 -19.13 20.59
N PHE A 279 -2.96 -18.04 21.30
CA PHE A 279 -1.97 -17.01 21.65
C PHE A 279 -2.43 -16.19 22.85
N SER A 280 -1.51 -15.39 23.40
CA SER A 280 -1.81 -14.49 24.51
C SER A 280 -1.14 -13.13 24.35
N LEU A 281 -1.86 -12.10 24.80
CA LEU A 281 -1.47 -10.70 24.77
C LEU A 281 -1.53 -10.12 26.19
N SER A 282 -0.48 -9.42 26.61
CA SER A 282 -0.33 -8.81 27.92
C SER A 282 -0.75 -7.32 27.92
N GLU A 283 -1.06 -6.78 29.09
CA GLU A 283 -1.32 -5.34 29.26
C GLU A 283 -0.06 -4.52 28.97
N GLY A 284 -0.20 -3.48 28.13
CA GLY A 284 0.92 -2.65 27.68
C GLY A 284 1.84 -3.31 26.64
N GLU A 285 1.43 -4.43 26.05
CA GLU A 285 2.18 -5.13 25.01
C GLU A 285 1.71 -4.72 23.61
N ILE A 286 2.65 -4.63 22.67
CA ILE A 286 2.42 -4.63 21.22
C ILE A 286 2.82 -6.01 20.67
N LEU A 287 1.82 -6.79 20.26
CA LEU A 287 1.98 -8.11 19.66
C LEU A 287 1.79 -8.03 18.14
N GLY A 288 2.83 -8.37 17.40
CA GLY A 288 2.81 -8.42 15.94
C GLY A 288 2.26 -9.75 15.42
N PHE A 289 1.50 -9.71 14.32
CA PHE A 289 1.15 -10.91 13.54
C PHE A 289 1.79 -10.82 12.16
N ALA A 290 2.72 -11.75 11.89
CA ALA A 290 3.44 -11.85 10.64
C ALA A 290 3.11 -13.15 9.89
N GLY A 291 3.39 -13.18 8.59
CA GLY A 291 3.09 -14.32 7.73
C GLY A 291 3.03 -13.90 6.26
N LEU A 292 2.98 -14.87 5.36
CA LEU A 292 2.75 -14.59 3.94
C LEU A 292 1.32 -14.08 3.70
N VAL A 293 1.11 -13.43 2.57
CA VAL A 293 -0.24 -13.07 2.12
C VAL A 293 -1.12 -14.33 2.09
N GLY A 294 -2.32 -14.24 2.66
CA GLY A 294 -3.21 -15.39 2.81
C GLY A 294 -2.89 -16.32 3.98
N ALA A 295 -1.98 -15.96 4.89
CA ALA A 295 -1.70 -16.75 6.09
C ALA A 295 -2.86 -16.82 7.10
N GLY A 296 -3.91 -16.00 6.95
CA GLY A 296 -5.09 -15.99 7.82
C GLY A 296 -5.04 -14.96 8.96
N ARG A 297 -4.15 -13.96 8.90
CA ARG A 297 -3.94 -12.96 9.97
C ARG A 297 -5.17 -12.07 10.16
N THR A 298 -5.60 -11.40 9.09
CA THR A 298 -6.80 -10.56 9.06
C THR A 298 -8.02 -11.38 9.43
N GLU A 299 -8.17 -12.58 8.88
CA GLU A 299 -9.33 -13.43 9.17
C GLU A 299 -9.39 -13.92 10.60
N LEU A 300 -8.24 -14.18 11.26
CA LEU A 300 -8.18 -14.46 12.69
C LEU A 300 -8.73 -13.29 13.49
N MET A 301 -8.27 -12.07 13.21
CA MET A 301 -8.71 -10.88 13.92
C MET A 301 -10.18 -10.55 13.65
N GLU A 302 -10.63 -10.65 12.40
CA GLU A 302 -12.04 -10.50 12.04
C GLU A 302 -12.92 -11.55 12.76
N GLY A 303 -12.42 -12.78 12.93
CA GLY A 303 -13.08 -13.81 13.72
C GLY A 303 -13.19 -13.47 15.21
N ILE A 304 -12.11 -12.95 15.82
CA ILE A 304 -12.08 -12.49 17.21
C ILE A 304 -13.05 -11.33 17.45
N MET A 305 -13.18 -10.43 16.46
CA MET A 305 -14.05 -9.26 16.51
C MET A 305 -15.52 -9.56 16.17
N GLY A 306 -15.87 -10.82 15.89
CA GLY A 306 -17.23 -11.21 15.51
C GLY A 306 -17.67 -10.70 14.13
N LEU A 307 -16.72 -10.37 13.25
CA LEU A 307 -16.98 -10.05 11.84
C LEU A 307 -17.09 -11.32 10.97
N ARG A 308 -16.55 -12.44 11.46
CA ARG A 308 -16.67 -13.77 10.83
C ARG A 308 -17.17 -14.80 11.83
N PRO A 309 -17.90 -15.83 11.37
CA PRO A 309 -18.20 -17.00 12.19
C PRO A 309 -16.90 -17.63 12.70
N SER A 310 -16.87 -17.98 13.98
CA SER A 310 -15.70 -18.54 14.64
C SER A 310 -16.08 -19.49 15.78
N SER A 311 -15.11 -20.26 16.24
CA SER A 311 -15.22 -21.18 17.39
C SER A 311 -13.91 -21.19 18.17
N GLY A 312 -13.96 -21.59 19.44
CA GLY A 312 -12.83 -21.53 20.37
C GLY A 312 -13.15 -20.67 21.58
N THR A 313 -12.14 -20.43 22.42
CA THR A 313 -12.30 -19.71 23.69
C THR A 313 -11.53 -18.40 23.65
N ILE A 314 -12.16 -17.33 24.13
CA ILE A 314 -11.53 -16.03 24.33
C ILE A 314 -11.71 -15.65 25.80
N ARG A 315 -10.60 -15.35 26.49
CA ARG A 315 -10.61 -14.78 27.84
C ARG A 315 -10.06 -13.36 27.81
N ARG A 316 -10.75 -12.45 28.48
CA ARG A 316 -10.23 -11.11 28.76
C ARG A 316 -9.95 -10.98 30.25
N SER A 317 -8.70 -10.69 30.60
CA SER A 317 -8.26 -10.59 31.99
C SER A 317 -8.69 -11.78 32.85
N GLY A 318 -8.57 -13.00 32.30
CA GLY A 318 -8.93 -14.26 32.96
C GLY A 318 -10.41 -14.66 32.89
N THR A 319 -11.30 -13.81 32.36
CA THR A 319 -12.74 -14.11 32.27
C THR A 319 -13.13 -14.52 30.86
N ASP A 320 -13.81 -15.65 30.70
CA ASP A 320 -14.38 -16.09 29.41
C ASP A 320 -15.37 -15.05 28.88
N ILE A 321 -15.19 -14.63 27.63
CA ILE A 321 -16.09 -13.70 26.93
C ILE A 321 -16.60 -14.32 25.64
N ARG A 322 -17.77 -13.85 25.18
CA ARG A 322 -18.37 -14.31 23.92
C ARG A 322 -18.65 -13.14 23.02
N ILE A 323 -17.94 -13.08 21.90
CA ILE A 323 -18.08 -12.04 20.88
C ILE A 323 -18.77 -12.66 19.66
N LYS A 324 -19.98 -12.18 19.33
CA LYS A 324 -20.72 -12.61 18.12
C LYS A 324 -20.87 -11.49 17.10
N SER A 325 -20.55 -10.27 17.49
CA SER A 325 -20.65 -9.08 16.67
C SER A 325 -19.61 -8.04 17.08
N PRO A 326 -19.29 -7.07 16.20
CA PRO A 326 -18.41 -5.95 16.55
C PRO A 326 -18.90 -5.13 17.75
N LYS A 327 -20.22 -5.06 17.97
CA LYS A 327 -20.81 -4.37 19.13
C LYS A 327 -20.42 -5.08 20.44
N ASP A 328 -20.48 -6.40 20.47
CA ASP A 328 -20.05 -7.19 21.63
C ASP A 328 -18.56 -6.98 21.93
N ALA A 329 -17.73 -6.93 20.88
CA ALA A 329 -16.30 -6.66 21.01
C ALA A 329 -16.05 -5.30 21.67
N VAL A 330 -16.74 -4.25 21.22
CA VAL A 330 -16.65 -2.90 21.81
C VAL A 330 -17.12 -2.91 23.28
N THR A 331 -18.22 -3.59 23.61
CA THR A 331 -18.68 -3.75 25.00
C THR A 331 -17.64 -4.45 25.87
N HIS A 332 -16.93 -5.44 25.32
CA HIS A 332 -15.80 -6.09 25.97
C HIS A 332 -14.49 -5.30 25.87
N GLY A 333 -14.50 -4.06 25.38
CA GLY A 333 -13.36 -3.17 25.35
C GLY A 333 -12.33 -3.48 24.26
N LEU A 334 -12.73 -4.18 23.20
CA LEU A 334 -11.92 -4.42 22.00
C LEU A 334 -12.33 -3.43 20.89
N ALA A 335 -11.37 -2.98 20.09
CA ALA A 335 -11.66 -2.28 18.83
C ALA A 335 -10.73 -2.75 17.72
N TYR A 336 -11.19 -2.58 16.48
CA TYR A 336 -10.51 -3.05 15.28
C TYR A 336 -10.41 -1.92 14.25
N LEU A 337 -9.20 -1.67 13.79
CA LEU A 337 -8.90 -0.87 12.61
C LEU A 337 -8.62 -1.82 11.46
N THR A 338 -9.42 -1.70 10.40
CA THR A 338 -9.38 -2.53 9.20
C THR A 338 -8.30 -2.08 8.21
N GLU A 339 -7.72 -3.02 7.46
CA GLU A 339 -6.83 -2.71 6.33
C GLU A 339 -7.54 -1.95 5.19
N ASP A 340 -8.81 -2.28 4.92
CA ASP A 340 -9.62 -1.62 3.89
C ASP A 340 -10.26 -0.33 4.41
N ARG A 341 -9.45 0.73 4.46
CA ARG A 341 -9.90 2.07 4.87
C ARG A 341 -11.09 2.59 4.07
N LYS A 342 -11.11 2.39 2.75
CA LYS A 342 -12.09 3.02 1.84
C LYS A 342 -13.40 2.22 1.75
N GLY A 343 -13.34 0.90 1.77
CA GLY A 343 -14.50 0.03 1.64
C GLY A 343 -15.14 -0.37 2.97
N ARG A 344 -14.34 -0.51 4.04
CA ARG A 344 -14.81 -0.99 5.36
C ARG A 344 -14.60 0.00 6.50
N GLY A 345 -13.59 0.87 6.42
CA GLY A 345 -13.24 1.79 7.51
C GLY A 345 -14.07 3.08 7.55
N LEU A 346 -14.16 3.76 6.43
CA LEU A 346 -14.73 5.11 6.31
C LEU A 346 -15.84 5.20 5.26
N LEU A 347 -16.87 5.95 5.59
CA LEU A 347 -17.94 6.33 4.67
C LEU A 347 -17.51 7.58 3.89
N LEU A 348 -16.83 7.38 2.76
CA LEU A 348 -16.15 8.46 2.01
C LEU A 348 -17.06 9.60 1.52
N ARG A 349 -18.35 9.32 1.35
CA ARG A 349 -19.36 10.31 0.91
C ARG A 349 -19.94 11.14 2.06
N TYR A 350 -19.65 10.77 3.30
CA TYR A 350 -20.15 11.43 4.51
C TYR A 350 -19.07 12.31 5.14
N GLY A 351 -19.50 13.19 6.04
CA GLY A 351 -18.63 14.11 6.76
C GLY A 351 -17.73 13.42 7.78
N LEU A 352 -16.79 14.19 8.34
CA LEU A 352 -15.85 13.71 9.35
C LEU A 352 -16.56 13.35 10.67
N ARG A 353 -17.61 14.11 11.02
CA ARG A 353 -18.38 13.95 12.26
C ARG A 353 -19.02 12.57 12.32
N GLU A 354 -19.84 12.23 11.33
CA GLU A 354 -20.55 10.95 11.26
C GLU A 354 -19.56 9.80 11.22
N ASN A 355 -18.46 9.94 10.47
CA ASN A 355 -17.43 8.92 10.42
C ASN A 355 -16.80 8.65 11.79
N LEU A 356 -16.48 9.71 12.54
CA LEU A 356 -15.86 9.63 13.85
C LEU A 356 -16.77 8.93 14.87
N THR A 357 -18.03 9.35 14.97
CA THR A 357 -18.92 8.99 16.07
C THR A 357 -19.67 7.69 15.87
N LEU A 358 -19.79 7.21 14.62
CA LEU A 358 -20.61 6.04 14.26
C LEU A 358 -20.33 4.79 15.10
N LEU A 359 -19.06 4.51 15.44
CA LEU A 359 -18.69 3.33 16.22
C LEU A 359 -19.19 3.41 17.68
N GLY A 360 -19.34 4.62 18.21
CA GLY A 360 -19.75 4.91 19.59
C GLY A 360 -21.05 5.69 19.67
N LEU A 361 -21.92 5.60 18.66
CA LEU A 361 -23.11 6.46 18.51
C LEU A 361 -24.02 6.46 19.75
N ASP A 362 -24.10 5.33 20.46
CA ASP A 362 -24.87 5.19 21.72
C ASP A 362 -24.47 6.25 22.78
N ARG A 363 -23.23 6.76 22.75
CA ARG A 363 -22.74 7.83 23.66
C ARG A 363 -23.20 9.24 23.27
N PHE A 364 -23.65 9.40 22.03
CA PHE A 364 -24.09 10.67 21.43
C PHE A 364 -25.58 10.67 21.13
N SER A 365 -26.32 9.63 21.56
CA SER A 365 -27.75 9.51 21.30
C SER A 365 -28.56 9.44 22.58
N SER A 366 -29.70 10.12 22.61
CA SER A 366 -30.73 10.00 23.64
C SER A 366 -32.05 9.59 22.98
N GLY A 367 -32.41 8.31 23.11
CA GLY A 367 -33.55 7.73 22.43
C GLY A 367 -33.37 7.75 20.90
N LEU A 368 -34.28 8.43 20.19
CA LEU A 368 -34.24 8.55 18.72
C LEU A 368 -33.45 9.78 18.23
N PHE A 369 -32.89 10.58 19.13
CA PHE A 369 -32.22 11.84 18.81
C PHE A 369 -30.71 11.73 19.01
N VAL A 370 -29.95 12.28 18.07
CA VAL A 370 -28.49 12.41 18.15
C VAL A 370 -28.13 13.82 18.60
N ASP A 371 -27.21 13.94 19.56
CA ASP A 371 -26.67 15.21 20.03
C ASP A 371 -25.52 15.67 19.12
N GLU A 372 -25.87 16.39 18.06
CA GLU A 372 -24.90 16.93 17.10
C GLU A 372 -23.92 17.94 17.73
N ALA A 373 -24.26 18.57 18.86
CA ALA A 373 -23.35 19.47 19.54
C ALA A 373 -22.21 18.68 20.21
N ALA A 374 -22.56 17.60 20.92
CA ALA A 374 -21.59 16.69 21.51
C ALA A 374 -20.70 16.02 20.44
N GLU A 375 -21.27 15.63 19.29
CA GLU A 375 -20.49 15.08 18.17
C GLU A 375 -19.49 16.09 17.58
N ARG A 376 -19.89 17.36 17.41
CA ARG A 376 -19.00 18.43 16.91
C ARG A 376 -17.86 18.74 17.89
N GLU A 377 -18.14 18.66 19.18
CA GLU A 377 -17.14 18.83 20.22
C GLU A 377 -16.13 17.67 20.21
N ALA A 378 -16.62 16.43 20.10
CA ALA A 378 -15.78 15.24 19.95
C ALA A 378 -14.91 15.31 18.68
N LEU A 379 -15.45 15.77 17.57
CA LEU A 379 -14.70 15.98 16.33
C LEU A 379 -13.60 17.01 16.50
N SER A 380 -13.86 18.11 17.19
CA SER A 380 -12.84 19.15 17.40
C SER A 380 -11.68 18.62 18.26
N ARG A 381 -11.96 17.86 19.32
CA ARG A 381 -10.92 17.18 20.11
C ARG A 381 -10.15 16.14 19.29
N ALA A 382 -10.83 15.37 18.45
CA ALA A 382 -10.19 14.36 17.61
C ALA A 382 -9.26 15.00 16.57
N ILE A 383 -9.68 16.10 15.94
CA ILE A 383 -8.86 16.85 14.98
C ILE A 383 -7.56 17.32 15.63
N GLU A 384 -7.64 17.87 16.84
CA GLU A 384 -6.48 18.34 17.59
C GLU A 384 -5.57 17.17 18.02
N ARG A 385 -6.15 16.15 18.66
CA ARG A 385 -5.39 15.00 19.19
C ARG A 385 -4.66 14.20 18.10
N PHE A 386 -5.28 14.04 16.92
CA PHE A 386 -4.73 13.23 15.83
C PHE A 386 -4.09 14.07 14.71
N ASP A 387 -4.01 15.40 14.87
CA ASP A 387 -3.52 16.34 13.84
C ASP A 387 -4.15 16.08 12.46
N ILE A 388 -5.48 16.04 12.41
CA ILE A 388 -6.24 15.80 11.17
C ILE A 388 -6.38 17.12 10.41
N ARG A 389 -5.73 17.22 9.25
CA ARG A 389 -5.79 18.39 8.38
C ARG A 389 -6.91 18.24 7.37
N ALA A 390 -7.93 19.08 7.53
CA ALA A 390 -9.10 19.13 6.65
C ALA A 390 -9.40 20.58 6.27
N ALA A 391 -9.67 20.82 4.97
CA ALA A 391 -10.08 22.15 4.49
C ALA A 391 -11.47 22.56 5.02
N SER A 392 -12.32 21.59 5.31
CA SER A 392 -13.63 21.78 5.95
C SER A 392 -13.92 20.61 6.88
N LYS A 393 -14.53 20.91 8.04
CA LYS A 393 -14.99 19.89 9.01
C LYS A 393 -16.29 19.19 8.56
N GLU A 394 -17.02 19.79 7.63
CA GLU A 394 -18.31 19.31 7.13
C GLU A 394 -18.21 18.67 5.74
N GLY A 395 -17.05 18.81 5.08
CA GLY A 395 -16.80 18.22 3.77
C GLY A 395 -16.72 16.69 3.80
N PRO A 396 -16.95 16.02 2.67
CA PRO A 396 -16.87 14.57 2.59
C PRO A 396 -15.44 14.08 2.86
N VAL A 397 -15.32 12.99 3.62
CA VAL A 397 -14.04 12.36 3.96
C VAL A 397 -13.22 11.97 2.73
N GLY A 398 -13.88 11.66 1.61
CA GLY A 398 -13.23 11.34 0.34
C GLY A 398 -12.30 12.44 -0.19
N ASN A 399 -12.48 13.70 0.22
CA ASN A 399 -11.62 14.82 -0.18
C ASN A 399 -10.33 14.93 0.67
N LEU A 400 -10.23 14.20 1.78
CA LEU A 400 -9.02 14.19 2.60
C LEU A 400 -7.91 13.38 1.91
N SER A 401 -6.65 13.76 2.14
CA SER A 401 -5.50 12.93 1.74
C SER A 401 -5.52 11.57 2.45
N GLY A 402 -4.86 10.57 1.87
CA GLY A 402 -4.82 9.22 2.45
C GLY A 402 -4.34 9.19 3.91
N GLY A 403 -3.31 9.96 4.26
CA GLY A 403 -2.83 10.11 5.64
C GLY A 403 -3.88 10.71 6.58
N ASN A 404 -4.61 11.75 6.16
CA ASN A 404 -5.67 12.34 6.98
C ASN A 404 -6.90 11.43 7.11
N GLN A 405 -7.23 10.66 6.08
CA GLN A 405 -8.23 9.60 6.19
C GLN A 405 -7.78 8.55 7.22
N GLN A 406 -6.52 8.13 7.21
CA GLN A 406 -5.99 7.16 8.17
C GLN A 406 -6.06 7.69 9.62
N LYS A 407 -5.68 8.95 9.83
CA LYS A 407 -5.79 9.63 11.14
C LYS A 407 -7.23 9.70 11.63
N LEU A 408 -8.20 9.98 10.75
CA LEU A 408 -9.61 9.95 11.10
C LEU A 408 -10.10 8.55 11.45
N LEU A 409 -9.65 7.52 10.71
CA LEU A 409 -9.99 6.13 11.01
C LEU A 409 -9.44 5.70 12.38
N LEU A 410 -8.19 6.08 12.69
CA LEU A 410 -7.61 5.89 14.02
C LEU A 410 -8.45 6.61 15.09
N ALA A 411 -8.81 7.87 14.88
CA ALA A 411 -9.64 8.63 15.80
C ALA A 411 -11.00 7.97 16.06
N LYS A 412 -11.65 7.48 15.01
CA LYS A 412 -12.91 6.71 15.08
C LYS A 412 -12.77 5.46 15.95
N THR A 413 -11.73 4.66 15.70
CA THR A 413 -11.47 3.43 16.46
C THR A 413 -11.17 3.74 17.93
N MET A 414 -10.51 4.86 18.21
CA MET A 414 -10.12 5.26 19.56
C MET A 414 -11.23 5.96 20.34
N LEU A 415 -12.28 6.44 19.66
CA LEU A 415 -13.39 7.13 20.30
C LEU A 415 -14.11 6.26 21.34
N VAL A 416 -14.14 4.94 21.14
CA VAL A 416 -14.74 3.99 22.09
C VAL A 416 -13.83 3.66 23.28
N GLU A 417 -12.63 4.23 23.33
CA GLU A 417 -11.62 4.05 24.37
C GLU A 417 -11.29 2.56 24.67
N PRO A 418 -10.85 1.78 23.65
CA PRO A 418 -10.70 0.34 23.75
C PRO A 418 -9.50 -0.09 24.58
N ARG A 419 -9.65 -1.04 25.51
CA ARG A 419 -8.54 -1.58 26.33
C ARG A 419 -7.60 -2.46 25.52
N ILE A 420 -8.14 -3.15 24.51
CA ILE A 420 -7.40 -3.93 23.53
C ILE A 420 -7.70 -3.34 22.15
N VAL A 421 -6.68 -3.00 21.37
CA VAL A 421 -6.86 -2.50 20.00
C VAL A 421 -6.13 -3.42 19.02
N ILE A 422 -6.81 -3.77 17.95
CA ILE A 422 -6.25 -4.49 16.82
C ILE A 422 -6.10 -3.52 15.66
N LEU A 423 -4.89 -3.39 15.14
CA LEU A 423 -4.51 -2.48 14.06
C LEU A 423 -4.07 -3.31 12.85
N ASP A 424 -4.93 -3.43 11.85
CA ASP A 424 -4.64 -4.17 10.62
C ASP A 424 -4.16 -3.23 9.51
N GLU A 425 -2.91 -3.42 9.08
CA GLU A 425 -2.18 -2.60 8.10
C GLU A 425 -2.32 -1.09 8.40
N PRO A 426 -2.01 -0.62 9.64
CA PRO A 426 -2.33 0.72 10.09
C PRO A 426 -1.60 1.83 9.32
N THR A 427 -0.56 1.46 8.57
CA THR A 427 0.27 2.38 7.78
C THR A 427 0.24 2.13 6.28
N ARG A 428 -0.78 1.41 5.78
CA ARG A 428 -0.92 1.17 4.33
C ARG A 428 -1.32 2.43 3.56
N GLY A 429 -0.52 2.74 2.52
CA GLY A 429 -0.80 3.83 1.59
C GLY A 429 -0.79 5.22 2.23
N ILE A 430 0.08 5.43 3.22
CA ILE A 430 0.36 6.74 3.84
C ILE A 430 1.83 7.13 3.66
N ASP A 431 2.11 8.43 3.74
CA ASP A 431 3.48 8.97 3.71
C ASP A 431 4.27 8.59 4.98
N ILE A 432 5.59 8.55 4.85
CA ILE A 432 6.52 8.14 5.92
C ILE A 432 6.49 9.07 7.14
N GLY A 433 6.25 10.38 6.95
CA GLY A 433 6.05 11.32 8.06
C GLY A 433 4.82 10.97 8.90
N THR A 434 3.71 10.65 8.25
CA THR A 434 2.49 10.16 8.91
C THR A 434 2.69 8.75 9.50
N LYS A 435 3.49 7.87 8.87
CA LYS A 435 3.88 6.58 9.47
C LYS A 435 4.55 6.79 10.83
N GLN A 436 5.55 7.67 10.91
CA GLN A 436 6.24 7.98 12.15
C GLN A 436 5.28 8.47 13.25
N GLN A 437 4.30 9.31 12.91
CA GLN A 437 3.29 9.77 13.86
C GLN A 437 2.42 8.62 14.37
N ILE A 438 2.02 7.70 13.48
CA ILE A 438 1.23 6.52 13.85
C ILE A 438 2.07 5.55 14.69
N TYR A 439 3.35 5.35 14.38
CA TYR A 439 4.27 4.54 15.18
C TYR A 439 4.41 5.05 16.60
N ARG A 440 4.60 6.36 16.77
CA ARG A 440 4.60 7.01 18.09
C ARG A 440 3.26 6.83 18.80
N PHE A 441 2.15 7.04 18.10
CA PHE A 441 0.82 6.84 18.66
C PHE A 441 0.60 5.40 19.15
N ILE A 442 1.00 4.40 18.37
CA ILE A 442 0.90 2.98 18.74
C ILE A 442 1.74 2.68 19.98
N HIS A 443 2.97 3.21 20.01
CA HIS A 443 3.86 3.08 21.15
C HIS A 443 3.26 3.73 22.41
N ASP A 444 2.71 4.93 22.29
CA ASP A 444 2.11 5.67 23.40
C ASP A 444 0.88 4.94 23.96
N LEU A 445 0.04 4.34 23.11
CA LEU A 445 -1.07 3.49 23.57
C LEU A 445 -0.57 2.33 24.45
N ALA A 446 0.49 1.64 24.03
CA ALA A 446 1.07 0.56 24.80
C ALA A 446 1.70 1.08 26.11
N ALA A 447 2.37 2.23 26.06
CA ALA A 447 2.95 2.88 27.24
C ALA A 447 1.89 3.33 28.26
N GLU A 448 0.69 3.70 27.81
CA GLU A 448 -0.51 3.97 28.62
C GLU A 448 -1.14 2.69 29.22
N GLY A 449 -0.61 1.50 28.89
CA GLY A 449 -1.08 0.21 29.38
C GLY A 449 -2.19 -0.43 28.53
N ARG A 450 -2.48 0.10 27.34
CA ARG A 450 -3.36 -0.58 26.37
C ARG A 450 -2.65 -1.80 25.80
N ALA A 451 -3.42 -2.82 25.47
CA ALA A 451 -2.89 -3.99 24.78
C ALA A 451 -3.13 -3.82 23.27
N VAL A 452 -2.09 -3.98 22.46
CA VAL A 452 -2.11 -3.67 21.03
C VAL A 452 -1.75 -4.92 20.22
N ILE A 453 -2.54 -5.24 19.21
CA ILE A 453 -2.18 -6.20 18.17
C ILE A 453 -1.93 -5.41 16.89
N VAL A 454 -0.81 -5.65 16.22
CA VAL A 454 -0.48 -5.06 14.92
C VAL A 454 -0.37 -6.17 13.89
N ILE A 455 -1.09 -6.03 12.78
CA ILE A 455 -0.87 -6.82 11.57
C ILE A 455 -0.25 -5.87 10.54
N SER A 456 0.84 -6.30 9.93
CA SER A 456 1.46 -5.54 8.84
C SER A 456 2.10 -6.47 7.82
N SER A 457 2.07 -6.03 6.58
CA SER A 457 2.81 -6.59 5.46
C SER A 457 4.23 -6.03 5.35
N GLU A 458 4.51 -4.92 6.02
CA GLU A 458 5.83 -4.30 6.09
C GLU A 458 6.64 -4.89 7.24
N MET A 459 7.68 -5.65 6.91
CA MET A 459 8.49 -6.36 7.91
C MET A 459 9.17 -5.40 8.89
N SER A 460 9.63 -4.25 8.40
CA SER A 460 10.23 -3.20 9.22
C SER A 460 9.28 -2.65 10.27
N GLU A 461 7.98 -2.57 10.00
CA GLU A 461 6.97 -2.13 10.97
C GLU A 461 6.79 -3.17 12.09
N VAL A 462 6.69 -4.45 11.72
CA VAL A 462 6.60 -5.55 12.68
C VAL A 462 7.85 -5.62 13.56
N ILE A 463 9.03 -5.58 12.94
CA ILE A 463 10.32 -5.60 13.65
C ILE A 463 10.49 -4.34 14.51
N GLY A 464 10.12 -3.16 14.01
CA GLY A 464 10.34 -1.89 14.70
C GLY A 464 9.42 -1.66 15.90
N LEU A 465 8.15 -2.07 15.81
CA LEU A 465 7.13 -1.76 16.83
C LEU A 465 6.90 -2.88 17.85
N CYS A 466 7.03 -4.13 17.45
CA CYS A 466 6.49 -5.23 18.24
C CYS A 466 7.46 -5.71 19.33
N HIS A 467 6.90 -6.05 20.48
CA HIS A 467 7.63 -6.69 21.59
C HIS A 467 7.78 -8.19 21.34
N ARG A 468 6.74 -8.78 20.75
CA ARG A 468 6.63 -10.18 20.34
C ARG A 468 5.96 -10.28 18.99
N VAL A 469 6.28 -11.30 18.22
CA VAL A 469 5.70 -11.56 16.90
C VAL A 469 5.22 -12.99 16.82
N VAL A 470 3.93 -13.17 16.55
CA VAL A 470 3.32 -14.46 16.22
C VAL A 470 3.41 -14.66 14.72
N VAL A 471 3.96 -15.78 14.26
CA VAL A 471 4.06 -16.11 12.84
C VAL A 471 2.95 -17.07 12.45
N MET A 472 2.21 -16.73 11.40
CA MET A 472 1.16 -17.57 10.83
C MET A 472 1.55 -18.11 9.45
N ARG A 473 1.12 -19.35 9.19
CA ARG A 473 1.23 -20.02 7.89
C ARG A 473 -0.03 -20.84 7.64
N SER A 474 -0.66 -20.62 6.48
CA SER A 474 -1.80 -21.43 6.02
C SER A 474 -2.89 -21.63 7.10
N GLY A 475 -3.24 -20.55 7.82
CA GLY A 475 -4.28 -20.56 8.83
C GLY A 475 -3.88 -21.14 10.19
N ARG A 476 -2.59 -21.39 10.43
CA ARG A 476 -2.06 -21.90 11.71
C ARG A 476 -0.97 -20.99 12.24
N ILE A 477 -0.87 -20.90 13.57
CA ILE A 477 0.29 -20.29 14.23
C ILE A 477 1.44 -21.31 14.19
N THR A 478 2.59 -20.92 13.65
CA THR A 478 3.77 -21.80 13.50
C THR A 478 4.85 -21.50 14.54
N GLY A 479 4.77 -20.38 15.23
CA GLY A 479 5.70 -20.05 16.30
C GLY A 479 5.62 -18.59 16.71
N GLU A 480 6.37 -18.27 17.76
CA GLU A 480 6.50 -16.92 18.29
C GLU A 480 7.98 -16.49 18.34
N LEU A 481 8.20 -15.19 18.19
CA LEU A 481 9.50 -14.53 18.24
C LEU A 481 9.46 -13.39 19.26
N SER A 482 10.57 -13.18 19.97
CA SER A 482 10.70 -12.14 21.00
C SER A 482 12.11 -11.58 21.05
N GLY A 483 12.26 -10.31 21.42
CA GLY A 483 13.57 -9.65 21.57
C GLY A 483 14.38 -9.70 20.28
N ASP A 484 15.67 -10.02 20.39
CA ASP A 484 16.61 -10.03 19.27
C ASP A 484 16.32 -11.13 18.22
N ALA A 485 15.46 -12.09 18.56
CA ALA A 485 15.05 -13.13 17.61
C ALA A 485 14.02 -12.62 16.58
N ILE A 486 13.45 -11.42 16.77
CA ILE A 486 12.55 -10.78 15.82
C ILE A 486 13.38 -10.20 14.67
N THR A 487 13.74 -11.06 13.72
CA THR A 487 14.44 -10.69 12.49
C THR A 487 13.60 -11.04 11.28
N GLU A 488 13.81 -10.33 10.18
CA GLU A 488 13.12 -10.61 8.91
C GLU A 488 13.34 -12.05 8.46
N GLU A 489 14.60 -12.51 8.50
CA GLU A 489 14.94 -13.89 8.16
C GLU A 489 14.16 -14.90 9.03
N ALA A 490 14.16 -14.73 10.36
CA ALA A 490 13.49 -15.65 11.26
C ALA A 490 11.97 -15.69 11.08
N ILE A 491 11.35 -14.56 10.72
CA ILE A 491 9.92 -14.48 10.42
C ILE A 491 9.62 -15.19 9.09
N VAL A 492 10.39 -14.91 8.04
CA VAL A 492 10.19 -15.51 6.71
C VAL A 492 10.39 -17.03 6.76
N ARG A 493 11.43 -17.51 7.44
CA ARG A 493 11.69 -18.95 7.59
C ARG A 493 10.53 -19.69 8.25
N ARG A 494 9.97 -19.15 9.34
CA ARG A 494 8.76 -19.67 9.98
C ARG A 494 7.54 -19.65 9.07
N ALA A 495 7.34 -18.55 8.34
CA ALA A 495 6.21 -18.39 7.44
C ALA A 495 6.29 -19.36 6.23
N MET A 496 7.51 -19.71 5.80
CA MET A 496 7.77 -20.71 4.75
C MET A 496 7.80 -22.16 5.28
N GLY A 497 7.99 -22.35 6.59
CA GLY A 497 8.17 -23.65 7.23
C GLY A 497 9.56 -24.26 7.00
N LEU A 498 10.61 -23.44 7.05
CA LEU A 498 12.01 -23.81 6.81
C LEU A 498 12.82 -23.92 8.12
N ASP A 499 12.13 -24.14 9.24
CA ASP A 499 12.76 -24.28 10.56
C ASP A 499 13.28 -25.71 10.79
N ALA A 500 14.36 -25.80 11.55
CA ALA A 500 15.22 -26.98 11.71
C ALA A 500 14.54 -28.24 12.29
N GLU A 501 13.32 -28.15 12.80
CA GLU A 501 12.56 -29.33 13.27
C GLU A 501 12.03 -30.19 12.12
N THR A 502 12.01 -29.69 10.88
CA THR A 502 11.52 -30.45 9.72
C THR A 502 12.59 -31.32 9.03
N LEU A 503 13.87 -31.19 9.44
CA LEU A 503 14.98 -31.96 8.86
C LEU A 503 15.34 -33.22 9.67
N SER A 504 14.72 -33.45 10.83
CA SER A 504 14.92 -34.66 11.63
C SER A 504 13.91 -35.78 11.37
N GLU A 505 12.85 -35.53 10.59
CA GLU A 505 11.87 -36.57 10.22
C GLU A 505 12.11 -37.18 8.82
N VAL A 506 13.19 -36.82 8.13
CA VAL A 506 13.55 -37.35 6.79
C VAL A 506 14.98 -37.87 6.72
N ALA A 507 15.59 -38.25 7.85
CA ALA A 507 16.90 -38.91 7.88
C ALA A 507 16.78 -40.36 8.34
#